data_AF-A0A821DWL0-F1
#
_entry.id   AF-A0A821DWL0-F1
#
_cell.length_a   1.000
_cell.length_b   1.000
_cell.length_c   1.000
_cell.angle_alpha   90.00
_cell.angle_beta   90.00
_cell.angle_gamma   90.00
#
_symmetry.space_group_name_H-M   'P 1'
#
loop_
_entity.id
_entity.type
_entity.pdbx_description
1 polymer ?
#
loop_
_entity_poly.entity_id
_entity_poly.type
_entity_poly.pdbx_seq_one_letter_code
_entity_poly.pdbx_strand_id
1 'polypeptide(L)'
;NDWSNVIFTDESNFEILNRKDRIYIRRFRNDLKRFERSQPQVHKCGGVGIWSYPTCHGLGPIVFYDGSLNSDKYTDILDQHLPTAHEKFLPQSP
;
A
#
# COMPACT_ATOMS: atom_id res chain seq x y z
N ASN A 1 -4.98 -27.58 12.47
CA ASN A 1 -4.69 -26.17 12.12
C ASN A 1 -5.00 -25.98 10.66
N ASP A 2 -6.00 -25.17 10.35
CA ASP A 2 -6.56 -25.01 9.02
C ASP A 2 -6.26 -23.61 8.48
N TRP A 3 -4.97 -23.31 8.35
CA TRP A 3 -4.50 -22.05 7.76
C TRP A 3 -4.85 -21.93 6.28
N SER A 4 -5.24 -23.04 5.64
CA SER A 4 -5.72 -23.06 4.27
C SER A 4 -7.02 -22.30 4.06
N ASN A 5 -7.83 -22.18 5.10
CA ASN A 5 -9.12 -21.49 5.08
C ASN A 5 -9.05 -20.05 5.60
N VAL A 6 -7.84 -19.49 5.74
CA VAL A 6 -7.63 -18.13 6.20
C VAL A 6 -7.30 -17.21 5.03
N ILE A 7 -8.08 -16.13 4.91
CA ILE A 7 -7.80 -15.01 4.02
C ILE A 7 -7.22 -13.89 4.88
N PHE A 8 -5.96 -13.52 4.65
CA PHE A 8 -5.34 -12.37 5.30
C PHE A 8 -5.62 -11.13 4.45
N THR A 9 -5.85 -9.98 5.06
CA THR A 9 -6.01 -8.69 4.37
C THR A 9 -5.07 -7.68 5.01
N ASP A 10 -4.45 -6.82 4.21
CA ASP A 10 -3.59 -5.76 4.75
C ASP A 10 -3.52 -4.54 3.83
N GLU A 11 -3.18 -3.40 4.43
CA GLU A 11 -2.86 -2.16 3.74
C GLU A 11 -1.37 -1.86 3.78
N SER A 12 -0.82 -1.37 2.67
CA SER A 12 0.55 -0.90 2.59
C SER A 12 0.62 0.44 1.86
N ASN A 13 1.34 1.39 2.46
CA ASN A 13 1.56 2.71 1.88
C ASN A 13 2.98 2.80 1.30
N PHE A 14 3.09 3.22 0.04
CA PHE A 14 4.35 3.41 -0.66
C PHE A 14 4.58 4.90 -0.91
N GLU A 15 5.66 5.45 -0.38
CA GLU A 15 6.01 6.87 -0.50
C GLU A 15 7.12 7.09 -1.55
N ILE A 16 7.00 8.13 -2.38
CA ILE A 16 8.01 8.47 -3.41
C ILE A 16 9.30 8.99 -2.77
N LEU A 17 9.19 9.78 -1.70
CA LEU A 17 10.32 10.22 -0.88
C LEU A 17 10.02 9.87 0.56
N ASN A 18 10.46 8.69 0.98
CA ASN A 18 10.36 8.24 2.35
C ASN A 18 11.29 9.06 3.25
N ARG A 19 10.79 9.53 4.39
CA ARG A 19 11.57 10.27 5.39
C ARG A 19 12.78 9.48 5.93
N LYS A 20 12.76 8.15 5.81
CA LYS A 20 13.76 7.25 6.39
C LYS A 20 14.92 6.92 5.45
N ASP A 21 14.77 7.16 4.15
CA ASP A 21 15.71 6.68 3.13
C ASP A 21 16.69 7.76 2.68
N ARG A 22 17.94 7.35 2.39
CA ARG A 22 18.94 8.24 1.77
C ARG A 22 18.59 8.44 0.31
N ILE A 23 18.22 9.67 -0.05
CA ILE A 23 17.87 10.04 -1.42
C ILE A 23 19.11 10.53 -2.17
N TYR A 24 19.39 9.92 -3.33
CA TYR A 24 20.44 10.39 -4.23
C TYR A 24 19.86 11.38 -5.25
N ILE A 25 20.43 12.60 -5.31
CA ILE A 25 19.98 13.67 -6.22
C ILE A 25 21.16 14.06 -7.12
N ARG A 26 20.98 14.03 -8.44
CA ARG A 26 21.98 14.51 -9.40
C ARG A 26 22.01 16.04 -9.42
N ARG A 27 23.19 16.65 -9.33
CA ARG A 27 23.37 18.12 -9.32
C ARG A 27 24.55 18.59 -10.15
N PHE A 28 24.53 19.87 -10.53
CA PHE A 28 25.69 20.57 -11.09
C PHE A 28 26.64 21.01 -9.97
N ARG A 29 27.94 21.06 -10.28
CA ARG A 29 29.03 21.31 -9.31
C ARG A 29 28.88 22.60 -8.49
N ASN A 30 28.16 23.59 -9.02
CA ASN A 30 28.01 24.91 -8.40
C ASN A 30 26.80 25.03 -7.44
N ASP A 31 25.90 24.04 -7.38
CA ASP A 31 24.67 24.09 -6.57
C ASP A 31 24.83 23.54 -5.13
N LEU A 32 26.04 23.12 -4.75
CA LEU A 32 26.30 22.48 -3.45
C LEU A 32 26.02 23.40 -2.25
N LYS A 33 26.23 24.72 -2.39
CA LYS A 33 26.06 25.70 -1.30
C LYS A 33 24.60 26.05 -1.00
N ARG A 34 23.64 25.69 -1.87
CA ARG A 34 22.23 26.05 -1.72
C ARG A 34 21.46 25.09 -0.79
N PHE A 35 22.10 23.98 -0.37
CA PHE A 35 21.44 22.89 0.34
C PHE A 35 21.16 23.15 1.82
N GLU A 36 21.93 24.00 2.51
CA GLU A 36 21.63 24.39 3.90
C GLU A 36 20.25 25.08 4.03
N ARG A 37 19.71 25.63 2.94
CA ARG A 37 18.36 26.23 2.89
C ARG A 37 17.26 25.31 2.36
N SER A 38 17.60 24.11 1.91
CA SER A 38 16.63 23.15 1.36
C SER A 38 16.69 21.87 2.18
N GLN A 39 16.31 21.94 3.45
CA GLN A 39 15.61 20.82 4.06
C GLN A 39 14.25 20.80 3.35
N PRO A 40 13.98 19.89 2.38
CA PRO A 40 12.61 19.69 1.99
C PRO A 40 11.89 19.31 3.27
N GLN A 41 11.03 20.18 3.79
CA GLN A 41 10.06 19.76 4.78
C GLN A 41 9.21 18.74 4.04
N VAL A 42 9.53 17.46 4.22
CA VAL A 42 8.91 16.31 3.57
C VAL A 42 7.52 16.13 4.17
N HIS A 43 6.70 17.16 4.05
CA HIS A 43 5.37 17.16 4.63
C HIS A 43 4.46 16.26 3.81
N LYS A 44 4.60 16.25 2.47
CA LYS A 44 3.93 15.32 1.54
C LYS A 44 4.70 15.22 0.22
N CYS A 45 5.64 14.29 0.10
CA CYS A 45 5.93 13.77 -1.24
C CYS A 45 4.84 12.73 -1.53
N GLY A 46 4.33 12.70 -2.75
CA GLY A 46 3.24 11.80 -3.13
C GLY A 46 3.54 10.35 -2.74
N GLY A 47 2.48 9.57 -2.60
CA GLY A 47 2.54 8.16 -2.29
C GLY A 47 1.23 7.50 -2.68
N VAL A 48 1.23 6.18 -2.75
CA VAL A 48 0.05 5.39 -3.08
C VAL A 48 -0.21 4.38 -1.98
N GLY A 49 -1.47 4.30 -1.56
CA GLY A 49 -1.94 3.26 -0.69
C GLY A 49 -2.38 2.05 -1.50
N ILE A 50 -2.08 0.87 -1.00
CA ILE A 50 -2.44 -0.40 -1.62
C ILE A 50 -3.16 -1.25 -0.58
N TRP A 51 -4.26 -1.86 -0.98
CA TRP A 51 -4.90 -2.95 -0.26
C TRP A 51 -4.82 -4.24 -1.08
N SER A 52 -4.59 -5.36 -0.41
CA SER A 52 -4.69 -6.68 -1.04
C SER A 52 -4.95 -7.76 0.01
N TYR A 53 -5.20 -8.98 -0.45
CA TYR A 53 -5.33 -10.15 0.41
C TYR A 53 -4.45 -11.32 -0.06
N PRO A 54 -3.48 -11.77 0.76
CA PRO A 54 -2.79 -13.03 0.52
C PRO A 54 -3.52 -14.22 1.17
N THR A 55 -3.49 -15.35 0.48
CA THR A 55 -3.95 -16.67 0.96
C THR A 55 -2.86 -17.72 0.70
N CYS A 56 -2.97 -18.91 1.28
CA CYS A 56 -2.07 -20.01 0.91
C CYS A 56 -2.23 -20.48 -0.55
N HIS A 57 -3.34 -20.13 -1.19
CA HIS A 57 -3.66 -20.49 -2.57
C HIS A 57 -3.21 -19.43 -3.58
N GLY A 58 -2.79 -18.25 -3.12
CA GLY A 58 -2.33 -17.16 -3.97
C GLY A 58 -2.75 -15.78 -3.47
N LEU A 59 -2.45 -14.77 -4.28
CA LEU A 59 -2.74 -13.36 -4.01
C LEU A 59 -4.07 -12.94 -4.67
N GLY A 60 -4.82 -12.11 -3.96
CA GLY A 60 -5.98 -11.38 -4.47
C GLY A 60 -5.62 -10.21 -5.39
N PRO A 61 -6.61 -9.41 -5.81
CA PRO A 61 -6.38 -8.17 -6.53
C PRO A 61 -5.55 -7.19 -5.69
N ILE A 62 -4.77 -6.37 -6.38
CA ILE A 62 -4.05 -5.23 -5.81
C ILE A 62 -4.92 -4.00 -6.07
N VAL A 63 -5.47 -3.42 -5.01
CA VAL A 63 -6.36 -2.27 -5.09
C VAL A 63 -5.59 -1.03 -4.67
N PHE A 64 -5.51 -0.05 -5.57
CA PHE A 64 -4.88 1.23 -5.27
C PHE A 64 -5.91 2.19 -4.69
N TYR A 65 -5.53 2.93 -3.65
CA TYR A 65 -6.32 4.03 -3.12
C TYR A 65 -5.45 5.26 -2.88
N ASP A 66 -6.06 6.42 -3.12
CA ASP A 66 -5.42 7.72 -2.91
C ASP A 66 -5.78 8.30 -1.54
N GLY A 67 -4.76 8.84 -0.87
CA GLY A 67 -4.90 9.52 0.42
C GLY A 67 -5.14 8.57 1.59
N SER A 68 -5.87 9.05 2.60
CA SER A 68 -6.21 8.23 3.77
C SER A 68 -7.34 7.27 3.44
N LEU A 69 -7.16 6.01 3.81
CA LEU A 69 -8.23 5.02 3.85
C LEU A 69 -9.02 5.25 5.13
N ASN A 70 -10.31 5.60 5.00
CA ASN A 70 -11.23 5.70 6.12
C ASN A 70 -12.06 4.42 6.21
N SER A 71 -12.88 4.29 7.26
CA SER A 71 -13.77 3.14 7.48
C SER A 71 -14.67 2.85 6.28
N ASP A 72 -15.22 3.89 5.67
CA ASP A 72 -16.24 3.74 4.63
C ASP A 72 -15.61 3.18 3.36
N LYS A 73 -14.51 3.79 2.89
CA LYS A 73 -13.75 3.29 1.74
C LYS A 73 -13.21 1.89 1.99
N TYR A 74 -12.79 1.58 3.22
CA TYR A 74 -12.34 0.25 3.56
C TYR A 74 -13.46 -0.77 3.44
N THR A 75 -14.64 -0.43 3.95
CA THR A 75 -15.83 -1.28 3.86
C THR A 75 -16.23 -1.52 2.41
N ASP A 76 -16.21 -0.48 1.56
CA ASP A 76 -16.47 -0.62 0.13
C ASP A 76 -15.49 -1.59 -0.56
N ILE A 77 -14.19 -1.51 -0.22
CA ILE A 77 -13.16 -2.43 -0.74
C ILE A 77 -13.45 -3.86 -0.30
N LEU A 78 -13.79 -4.07 0.98
CA LEU A 78 -14.12 -5.39 1.50
C LEU A 78 -15.36 -5.98 0.81
N ASP A 79 -16.44 -5.22 0.74
CA ASP A 79 -17.70 -5.65 0.11
C ASP A 79 -17.50 -6.01 -1.37
N GLN A 80 -16.63 -5.29 -2.06
CA GLN A 80 -16.35 -5.53 -3.46
C GLN A 80 -15.46 -6.76 -3.70
N HIS A 81 -14.49 -7.05 -2.81
CA HIS A 81 -13.41 -7.99 -3.12
C HIS A 81 -13.35 -9.26 -2.25
N LEU A 82 -13.83 -9.22 -1.00
CA LEU A 82 -13.86 -10.40 -0.12
C LEU A 82 -14.82 -11.50 -0.60
N PRO A 83 -16.02 -11.21 -1.14
CA PRO A 83 -16.89 -12.27 -1.65
C PRO A 83 -16.22 -13.10 -2.75
N THR A 84 -15.51 -12.44 -3.66
CA THR A 84 -14.72 -13.13 -4.70
C THR A 84 -13.59 -13.97 -4.10
N ALA A 85 -12.96 -13.51 -3.03
CA ALA A 85 -11.94 -14.27 -2.31
C ALA A 85 -12.52 -15.55 -1.70
N HIS A 86 -13.68 -15.41 -1.04
CA HIS A 86 -14.40 -16.53 -0.44
C HIS A 86 -14.80 -17.55 -1.50
N GLU A 87 -15.40 -17.12 -2.61
CA GLU A 87 -15.83 -18.02 -3.68
C GLU A 87 -14.69 -18.82 -4.31
N LYS A 88 -13.53 -18.16 -4.46
CA LYS A 88 -12.38 -18.73 -5.18
C LYS A 88 -11.51 -19.62 -4.31
N PHE A 89 -11.35 -19.30 -3.03
CA PHE A 89 -10.33 -19.89 -2.18
C PHE A 89 -10.87 -20.67 -0.99
N LEU A 90 -12.14 -20.49 -0.62
CA LEU A 90 -12.74 -21.20 0.50
C LEU A 90 -13.67 -22.32 0.01
N PRO A 91 -13.73 -23.44 0.74
CA PRO A 91 -14.64 -24.52 0.42
C PRO A 91 -16.08 -24.01 0.51
N GLN A 92 -16.86 -24.27 -0.54
CA GLN A 92 -18.29 -23.98 -0.54
C GLN A 92 -18.98 -24.95 0.43
N SER A 93 -19.81 -24.41 1.33
CA SER A 93 -20.67 -25.24 2.17
C SER A 93 -21.55 -26.13 1.28
N PRO A 94 -21.75 -27.41 1.63
CA PRO A 94 -22.61 -28.33 0.87
C PRO A 94 -24.08 -27.90 0.86
#